data_AF-A0A9N8HCF6-F1
#
_entry.id   AF-A0A9N8HCF6-F1
#
_cell.length_a   1.000
_cell.length_b   1.000
_cell.length_c   1.000
_cell.angle_alpha   90.00
_cell.angle_beta   90.00
_cell.angle_gamma   90.00
#
_symmetry.space_group_name_H-M   'P 1'
#
loop_
_entity.id
_entity.type
_entity.pdbx_description
1 polymer ?
#
loop_
_entity_poly.entity_id
_entity_poly.type
_entity_poly.pdbx_seq_one_letter_code
_entity_poly.pdbx_strand_id
1 'polypeptide(L)'
;MTSSDNSSTNYYEMAANMPTVDISEPIQCFKRHEKFSFRAAVDFVAMAIKAMFPVYLGIRIDYPFIPGYLKHHGIYYCTWVGTILAAEIIFNYMIDWKAVLGTGWLPGTMFLVASSLFYYVGLSLWMLVVKAPLRNRVGKANFIMISEILFSVMWFLLGCGFRAFCQSVGTIPFPEAIPDVASTLFGVILVLTGFFFKGWACTLTGYNSYFLRDMLLDTPNSHFVESSLYKYIHHPTYTAGYVQTLGVALFYRSVPGCIAYFGYQASILLFVHFVEGPFIERTYMAAKEPSADEESPVSTESPESTSAEEESPELTDVEV
;
A
#
# COMPACT_ATOMS: atom_id res chain seq x y z
N MET A 1 -35.07 35.46 -39.87
CA MET A 1 -36.02 34.55 -39.18
C MET A 1 -35.53 33.13 -39.43
N THR A 2 -34.45 32.68 -38.77
CA THR A 2 -34.45 31.95 -37.48
C THR A 2 -35.38 30.73 -37.46
N SER A 3 -34.85 29.55 -37.79
CA SER A 3 -35.20 28.31 -37.08
C SER A 3 -33.90 27.62 -36.69
N SER A 4 -33.53 27.82 -35.43
CA SER A 4 -32.45 27.12 -34.73
C SER A 4 -32.79 25.64 -34.63
N ASP A 5 -31.96 24.80 -35.23
CA ASP A 5 -31.99 23.35 -35.04
C ASP A 5 -31.39 23.05 -33.66
N ASN A 6 -32.27 22.95 -32.67
CA ASN A 6 -31.91 22.71 -31.28
C ASN A 6 -32.12 21.22 -30.98
N SER A 7 -31.25 20.36 -31.53
CA SER A 7 -31.20 18.94 -31.20
C SER A 7 -30.42 18.71 -29.91
N SER A 8 -30.86 19.34 -28.82
CA SER A 8 -30.53 18.84 -27.48
C SER A 8 -31.34 17.57 -27.27
N THR A 9 -30.79 16.43 -27.69
CA THR A 9 -31.30 15.11 -27.32
C THR A 9 -31.39 15.07 -25.80
N ASN A 10 -32.63 15.15 -25.30
CA ASN A 10 -32.91 15.05 -23.89
C ASN A 10 -32.38 13.68 -23.45
N TYR A 11 -31.50 13.66 -22.44
CA TYR A 11 -30.90 12.45 -21.90
C TYR A 11 -31.95 11.35 -21.63
N TYR A 12 -33.15 11.75 -21.20
CA TYR A 12 -34.27 10.85 -20.94
C TYR A 12 -34.86 10.22 -22.20
N GLU A 13 -34.82 10.92 -23.34
CA GLU A 13 -35.27 10.43 -24.63
C GLU A 13 -34.27 9.44 -25.24
N MET A 14 -32.97 9.65 -25.00
CA MET A 14 -31.92 8.68 -25.34
C MET A 14 -32.02 7.42 -24.46
N ALA A 15 -32.25 7.57 -23.16
CA ALA A 15 -32.40 6.44 -22.22
C ALA A 15 -33.67 5.62 -22.48
N ALA A 16 -34.79 6.25 -22.85
CA ALA A 16 -36.04 5.57 -23.18
C ALA A 16 -35.97 4.75 -24.47
N ASN A 17 -35.08 5.12 -25.38
CA ASN A 17 -34.87 4.44 -26.66
C ASN A 17 -33.66 3.49 -26.66
N MET A 18 -32.97 3.31 -25.53
CA MET A 18 -31.93 2.28 -25.43
C MET A 18 -32.60 0.90 -25.50
N PRO A 19 -32.08 -0.02 -26.35
CA PRO A 19 -32.59 -1.38 -26.37
C PRO A 19 -32.42 -1.98 -24.97
N THR A 20 -33.50 -2.56 -24.44
CA THR A 20 -33.46 -3.32 -23.20
C THR A 20 -32.45 -4.44 -23.36
N VAL A 21 -31.29 -4.30 -22.72
CA VAL A 21 -30.30 -5.36 -22.62
C VAL A 21 -30.94 -6.47 -21.82
N ASP A 22 -31.11 -7.63 -22.44
CA ASP A 22 -31.63 -8.81 -21.79
C ASP A 22 -30.63 -9.26 -20.71
N ILE A 23 -30.93 -8.91 -19.46
CA ILE A 23 -30.11 -9.23 -18.28
C ILE A 23 -30.30 -10.71 -17.86
N SER A 24 -31.13 -11.48 -18.57
CA SER A 24 -31.35 -12.90 -18.30
C SER A 24 -30.24 -13.79 -18.84
N GLU A 25 -29.41 -13.30 -19.78
CA GLU A 25 -28.09 -13.89 -19.98
C GLU A 25 -27.19 -13.48 -18.82
N PRO A 26 -26.79 -14.40 -17.92
CA PRO A 26 -25.84 -14.06 -16.88
C PRO A 26 -24.62 -13.47 -17.56
N ILE A 27 -24.20 -12.27 -17.12
CA ILE A 27 -22.98 -11.58 -17.57
C ILE A 27 -21.90 -12.64 -17.81
N GLN A 28 -21.63 -12.98 -19.07
CA GLN A 28 -20.75 -14.09 -19.44
C GLN A 28 -19.29 -13.87 -18.98
N CYS A 29 -19.00 -12.70 -18.39
CA CYS A 29 -17.75 -12.39 -17.70
C CYS A 29 -17.55 -13.20 -16.40
N PHE A 30 -18.61 -13.73 -15.77
CA PHE A 30 -18.49 -14.58 -14.58
C PHE A 30 -18.29 -16.05 -14.97
N LYS A 31 -17.04 -16.53 -14.93
CA LYS A 31 -16.74 -17.95 -15.20
C LYS A 31 -17.29 -18.87 -14.12
N ARG A 32 -18.12 -19.85 -14.52
CA ARG A 32 -18.38 -21.05 -13.73
C ARG A 32 -17.12 -21.92 -13.77
N HIS A 33 -16.33 -21.94 -12.70
CA HIS A 33 -15.14 -22.79 -12.63
C HIS A 33 -15.55 -24.28 -12.66
N GLU A 34 -15.39 -24.95 -13.80
CA GLU A 34 -15.47 -26.41 -13.89
C GLU A 34 -14.29 -27.05 -13.16
N LYS A 35 -14.59 -27.96 -12.22
CA LYS A 35 -13.72 -28.82 -11.40
C LYS A 35 -12.52 -28.13 -10.74
N PHE A 36 -12.47 -28.23 -9.40
CA PHE A 36 -11.41 -27.69 -8.53
C PHE A 36 -10.04 -28.26 -8.93
N SER A 37 -9.32 -27.55 -9.79
CA SER A 37 -7.96 -27.88 -10.25
C SER A 37 -6.93 -27.55 -9.17
N PHE A 38 -5.77 -28.22 -9.17
CA PHE A 38 -4.63 -27.85 -8.33
C PHE A 38 -4.27 -26.37 -8.48
N ARG A 39 -4.37 -25.83 -9.70
CA ARG A 39 -4.18 -24.40 -9.96
C ARG A 39 -5.25 -23.57 -9.25
N ALA A 40 -6.53 -23.95 -9.35
CA ALA A 40 -7.59 -23.25 -8.62
C ALA A 40 -7.40 -23.28 -7.09
N ALA A 41 -6.86 -24.36 -6.54
CA ALA A 41 -6.53 -24.46 -5.11
C ALA A 41 -5.37 -23.53 -4.72
N VAL A 42 -4.30 -23.49 -5.52
CA VAL A 42 -3.18 -22.56 -5.34
C VAL A 42 -3.62 -21.11 -5.53
N ASP A 43 -4.48 -20.84 -6.52
CA ASP A 43 -5.08 -19.54 -6.78
C ASP A 43 -5.91 -19.08 -5.58
N PHE A 44 -6.69 -19.97 -4.98
CA PHE A 44 -7.50 -19.70 -3.80
C PHE A 44 -6.63 -19.40 -2.56
N VAL A 45 -5.58 -20.19 -2.32
CA VAL A 45 -4.65 -19.95 -1.19
C VAL A 45 -3.86 -18.67 -1.39
N ALA A 46 -3.34 -18.43 -2.60
CA ALA A 46 -2.65 -17.19 -2.93
C ALA A 46 -3.60 -15.98 -2.83
N MET A 47 -4.87 -16.14 -3.18
CA MET A 47 -5.92 -15.13 -2.98
C MET A 47 -6.19 -14.89 -1.50
N ALA A 48 -6.39 -15.94 -0.70
CA ALA A 48 -6.60 -15.80 0.73
C ALA A 48 -5.42 -15.05 1.37
N ILE A 49 -4.18 -15.38 1.00
CA ILE A 49 -3.00 -14.67 1.48
C ILE A 49 -2.99 -13.23 0.95
N LYS A 50 -3.20 -12.99 -0.35
CA LYS A 50 -3.22 -11.64 -0.96
C LYS A 50 -4.37 -10.76 -0.50
N ALA A 51 -5.48 -11.32 -0.06
CA ALA A 51 -6.66 -10.58 0.40
C ALA A 51 -6.58 -10.37 1.91
N MET A 52 -6.01 -11.33 2.64
CA MET A 52 -5.66 -11.16 4.04
C MET A 52 -4.53 -10.17 4.23
N PHE A 53 -3.56 -10.05 3.32
CA PHE A 53 -2.38 -9.20 3.55
C PHE A 53 -2.64 -7.69 3.51
N PRO A 54 -3.51 -7.13 2.64
CA PRO A 54 -3.98 -5.75 2.69
C PRO A 54 -4.93 -5.51 3.85
N VAL A 55 -5.63 -6.53 4.33
CA VAL A 55 -6.33 -6.47 5.61
C VAL A 55 -5.30 -6.44 6.77
N TYR A 56 -4.22 -7.20 6.64
CA TYR A 56 -3.17 -7.37 7.64
C TYR A 56 -2.21 -6.18 7.71
N LEU A 57 -1.99 -5.49 6.60
CA LEU A 57 -1.17 -4.30 6.55
C LEU A 57 -2.07 -3.06 6.47
N GLY A 58 -2.93 -2.96 5.45
CA GLY A 58 -3.76 -1.78 5.12
C GLY A 58 -4.72 -1.31 6.20
N ILE A 59 -5.23 -2.21 7.03
CA ILE A 59 -6.14 -1.87 8.12
C ILE A 59 -5.41 -2.00 9.44
N ARG A 60 -4.67 -0.95 9.84
CA ARG A 60 -4.15 -0.67 11.21
C ARG A 60 -4.32 -1.84 12.17
N ILE A 61 -3.57 -2.92 11.97
CA ILE A 61 -3.81 -4.16 12.73
C ILE A 61 -3.43 -4.00 14.19
N ASP A 62 -2.68 -2.95 14.51
CA ASP A 62 -2.43 -2.50 15.87
C ASP A 62 -3.72 -2.07 16.60
N TYR A 63 -4.73 -1.53 15.89
CA TYR A 63 -5.92 -0.98 16.54
C TYR A 63 -6.87 -2.02 17.13
N PRO A 64 -7.17 -3.16 16.48
CA PRO A 64 -7.92 -4.25 17.11
C PRO A 64 -7.38 -4.73 18.46
N PHE A 65 -6.06 -4.59 18.69
CA PHE A 65 -5.43 -4.96 19.96
C PHE A 65 -5.52 -3.87 21.05
N ILE A 66 -5.98 -2.67 20.71
CA ILE A 66 -6.23 -1.60 21.70
C ILE A 66 -7.51 -1.95 22.49
N PRO A 67 -7.44 -2.05 23.83
CA PRO A 67 -8.60 -2.36 24.65
C PRO A 67 -9.79 -1.44 24.35
N GLY A 68 -10.95 -2.03 24.03
CA GLY A 68 -12.17 -1.29 23.74
C GLY A 68 -12.29 -0.76 22.30
N TYR A 69 -11.24 -0.79 21.48
CA TYR A 69 -11.31 -0.28 20.10
C TYR A 69 -12.35 -1.03 19.26
N LEU A 70 -12.31 -2.37 19.28
CA LEU A 70 -13.29 -3.19 18.55
C LEU A 70 -14.73 -2.99 19.04
N LYS A 71 -14.93 -2.62 20.31
CA LYS A 71 -16.26 -2.32 20.84
C LYS A 71 -16.87 -1.09 20.16
N HIS A 72 -16.04 -0.09 19.85
CA HIS A 72 -16.48 1.18 19.26
C HIS A 72 -16.38 1.20 17.73
N HIS A 73 -15.45 0.44 17.15
CA HIS A 73 -15.10 0.50 15.72
C HIS A 73 -15.19 -0.85 15.01
N GLY A 74 -15.58 -1.93 15.69
CA GLY A 74 -15.61 -3.28 15.12
C GLY A 74 -16.48 -3.40 13.88
N ILE A 75 -17.65 -2.77 13.85
CA ILE A 75 -18.53 -2.76 12.66
C ILE A 75 -17.85 -2.06 11.48
N TYR A 76 -17.23 -0.90 11.73
CA TYR A 76 -16.48 -0.17 10.70
C TYR A 76 -15.33 -1.02 10.15
N TYR A 77 -14.55 -1.63 11.05
CA TYR A 77 -13.44 -2.52 10.69
C TYR A 77 -13.92 -3.71 9.85
N CYS A 78 -14.95 -4.44 10.31
CA CYS A 78 -15.52 -5.58 9.58
C CYS A 78 -16.10 -5.18 8.23
N THR A 79 -16.73 -4.00 8.14
CA THR A 79 -17.27 -3.48 6.87
C THR A 79 -16.14 -3.19 5.88
N TRP A 80 -15.04 -2.59 6.34
CA TRP A 80 -13.87 -2.32 5.50
C TRP A 80 -13.17 -3.59 5.03
N VAL A 81 -12.90 -4.51 5.96
CA VAL A 81 -12.36 -5.84 5.63
C VAL A 81 -13.25 -6.53 4.62
N GLY A 82 -14.55 -6.61 4.90
CA GLY A 82 -15.52 -7.27 4.01
C GLY A 82 -15.58 -6.62 2.63
N THR A 83 -15.55 -5.30 2.55
CA THR A 83 -15.59 -4.56 1.28
C THR A 83 -14.32 -4.79 0.46
N ILE A 84 -13.14 -4.73 1.08
CA ILE A 84 -11.86 -4.98 0.40
C ILE A 84 -11.80 -6.44 -0.06
N LEU A 85 -12.15 -7.40 0.80
CA LEU A 85 -12.20 -8.81 0.42
C LEU A 85 -13.20 -9.07 -0.72
N ALA A 86 -14.38 -8.46 -0.67
CA ALA A 86 -15.38 -8.59 -1.73
C ALA A 86 -14.89 -7.96 -3.04
N ALA A 87 -14.29 -6.77 -3.00
CA ALA A 87 -13.72 -6.12 -4.17
C ALA A 87 -12.58 -6.96 -4.76
N GLU A 88 -11.68 -7.48 -3.92
CA GLU A 88 -10.65 -8.43 -4.34
C GLU A 88 -11.27 -9.65 -5.01
N ILE A 89 -12.22 -10.34 -4.39
CA ILE A 89 -12.86 -11.51 -5.00
C ILE A 89 -13.52 -11.15 -6.34
N ILE A 90 -14.28 -10.06 -6.40
CA ILE A 90 -15.01 -9.65 -7.61
C ILE A 90 -14.02 -9.26 -8.72
N PHE A 91 -13.20 -8.24 -8.51
CA PHE A 91 -12.37 -7.67 -9.56
C PHE A 91 -11.21 -8.57 -9.94
N ASN A 92 -10.65 -9.30 -8.98
CA ASN A 92 -9.55 -10.20 -9.29
C ASN A 92 -10.11 -11.52 -9.82
N TYR A 93 -11.00 -12.20 -9.12
CA TYR A 93 -11.37 -13.58 -9.51
C TYR A 93 -12.56 -13.69 -10.44
N MET A 94 -13.60 -12.90 -10.18
CA MET A 94 -14.86 -13.08 -10.89
C MET A 94 -14.89 -12.38 -12.25
N ILE A 95 -14.10 -11.32 -12.43
CA ILE A 95 -13.98 -10.61 -13.70
C ILE A 95 -12.98 -11.32 -14.61
N ASP A 96 -13.46 -11.86 -15.73
CA ASP A 96 -12.59 -12.21 -16.85
C ASP A 96 -12.17 -10.92 -17.57
N TRP A 97 -11.00 -10.39 -17.21
CA TRP A 97 -10.46 -9.17 -17.82
C TRP A 97 -10.25 -9.30 -19.33
N LYS A 98 -10.07 -10.52 -19.87
CA LYS A 98 -10.04 -10.73 -21.33
C LYS A 98 -11.42 -10.52 -21.95
N ALA A 99 -12.49 -10.89 -21.25
CA ALA A 99 -13.86 -10.66 -21.70
C ALA A 99 -14.23 -9.18 -21.59
N VAL A 100 -13.81 -8.50 -20.50
CA VAL A 100 -14.13 -7.08 -20.28
C VAL A 100 -13.36 -6.15 -21.21
N LEU A 101 -12.05 -6.36 -21.32
CA LEU A 101 -11.19 -5.46 -22.10
C LEU A 101 -11.03 -5.91 -23.56
N GLY A 102 -11.57 -7.08 -23.92
CA GLY A 102 -11.36 -7.71 -25.21
C GLY A 102 -9.97 -8.35 -25.36
N THR A 103 -9.78 -9.01 -26.50
CA THR A 103 -8.48 -9.59 -26.87
C THR A 103 -7.62 -8.53 -27.55
N GLY A 104 -6.54 -8.10 -26.91
CA GLY A 104 -5.61 -7.13 -27.47
C GLY A 104 -4.69 -6.53 -26.43
N TRP A 105 -3.54 -6.04 -26.87
CA TRP A 105 -2.57 -5.43 -25.96
C TRP A 105 -3.02 -4.03 -25.49
N LEU A 106 -3.71 -3.28 -26.35
CA LEU A 106 -4.03 -1.87 -26.11
C LEU A 106 -4.94 -1.64 -24.88
N PRO A 107 -6.09 -2.32 -24.72
CA PRO A 107 -6.99 -2.07 -23.58
C PRO A 107 -6.34 -2.37 -22.22
N GLY A 108 -5.60 -3.48 -22.13
CA GLY A 108 -4.83 -3.82 -20.94
C GLY A 108 -3.73 -2.81 -20.63
N THR A 109 -2.97 -2.38 -21.65
CA THR A 109 -1.93 -1.37 -21.49
C THR A 109 -2.53 -0.04 -21.03
N MET A 110 -3.66 0.38 -21.60
CA MET A 110 -4.34 1.61 -21.19
C MET A 110 -4.76 1.55 -19.72
N PHE A 111 -5.33 0.42 -19.28
CA PHE A 111 -5.74 0.27 -17.89
C PHE A 111 -4.53 0.20 -16.93
N LEU A 112 -3.47 -0.51 -17.32
CA LEU A 112 -2.20 -0.53 -16.60
C LEU A 112 -1.64 0.88 -16.42
N VAL A 113 -1.54 1.66 -17.50
CA VAL A 113 -1.01 3.02 -17.49
C VAL A 113 -1.91 3.94 -16.69
N ALA A 114 -3.22 3.90 -16.89
CA ALA A 114 -4.18 4.73 -16.17
C ALA A 114 -4.13 4.48 -14.66
N SER A 115 -4.13 3.20 -14.24
CA SER A 115 -4.01 2.83 -12.82
C SER A 115 -2.66 3.20 -12.23
N SER A 116 -1.57 3.09 -13.00
CA SER A 116 -0.22 3.49 -12.57
C SER A 116 -0.11 5.00 -12.38
N LEU A 117 -0.63 5.79 -13.33
CA LEU A 117 -0.66 7.25 -13.22
C LEU A 117 -1.55 7.67 -12.06
N PHE A 118 -2.74 7.07 -11.91
CA PHE A 118 -3.63 7.35 -10.79
C PHE A 118 -2.95 7.08 -9.45
N TYR A 119 -2.17 6.00 -9.34
CA TYR A 119 -1.40 5.71 -8.13
C TYR A 119 -0.21 6.65 -7.96
N TYR A 120 0.82 6.59 -8.80
CA TYR A 120 2.08 7.28 -8.53
C TYR A 120 2.00 8.79 -8.73
N VAL A 121 1.37 9.25 -9.81
CA VAL A 121 1.20 10.69 -10.07
C VAL A 121 0.14 11.24 -9.13
N GLY A 122 -0.99 10.54 -8.96
CA GLY A 122 -2.03 10.94 -8.03
C GLY A 122 -1.54 11.05 -6.58
N LEU A 123 -0.77 10.07 -6.11
CA LEU A 123 -0.14 10.10 -4.78
C LEU A 123 0.87 11.25 -4.65
N SER A 124 1.70 11.48 -5.67
CA SER A 124 2.66 12.59 -5.67
C SER A 124 1.95 13.95 -5.60
N LEU A 125 0.94 14.17 -6.44
CA LEU A 125 0.13 15.40 -6.43
C LEU A 125 -0.62 15.56 -5.11
N TRP A 126 -1.12 14.46 -4.54
CA TRP A 126 -1.77 14.49 -3.23
C TRP A 126 -0.81 15.02 -2.16
N MET A 127 0.40 14.47 -2.10
CA MET A 127 1.40 14.82 -1.08
C MET A 127 1.97 16.22 -1.25
N LEU A 128 2.19 16.66 -2.50
CA LEU A 128 2.84 17.92 -2.80
C LEU A 128 1.87 19.10 -2.87
N VAL A 129 0.64 18.88 -3.36
CA VAL A 129 -0.29 19.97 -3.71
C VAL A 129 -1.55 19.95 -2.84
N VAL A 130 -2.18 18.78 -2.68
CA VAL A 130 -3.51 18.68 -2.04
C VAL A 130 -3.43 18.66 -0.52
N LYS A 131 -2.38 18.04 0.03
CA LYS A 131 -2.21 17.76 1.46
C LYS A 131 -2.47 18.98 2.35
N ALA A 132 -1.69 20.05 2.18
CA ALA A 132 -1.77 21.23 3.03
C ALA A 132 -3.14 21.95 2.97
N PRO A 133 -3.65 22.33 1.78
CA PRO A 133 -4.92 23.05 1.72
C PRO A 133 -6.11 22.21 2.20
N LEU A 134 -6.15 20.91 1.89
CA LEU A 134 -7.24 20.05 2.33
C LEU A 134 -7.21 19.83 3.84
N ARG A 135 -6.04 19.51 4.41
CA ARG A 135 -5.85 19.33 5.87
C ARG A 135 -6.30 20.55 6.67
N ASN A 136 -6.03 21.76 6.17
CA ASN A 136 -6.45 23.00 6.82
C ASN A 136 -7.97 23.23 6.75
N ARG A 137 -8.65 22.70 5.73
CA ARG A 137 -10.10 22.85 5.55
C ARG A 137 -10.93 21.84 6.36
N VAL A 138 -10.53 20.57 6.33
CA VAL A 138 -11.35 19.48 6.93
C VAL A 138 -10.86 19.05 8.32
N GLY A 139 -9.69 19.54 8.74
CA GLY A 139 -9.03 19.14 9.98
C GLY A 139 -8.25 17.83 9.85
N LYS A 140 -7.34 17.59 10.81
CA LYS A 140 -6.39 16.46 10.76
C LYS A 140 -7.06 15.09 10.69
N ALA A 141 -8.08 14.85 11.53
CA ALA A 141 -8.73 13.53 11.62
C ALA A 141 -9.44 13.15 10.31
N ASN A 142 -10.28 14.04 9.78
CA ASN A 142 -10.98 13.80 8.52
C ASN A 142 -10.01 13.69 7.35
N PHE A 143 -8.94 14.48 7.35
CA PHE A 143 -7.91 14.42 6.31
C PHE A 143 -7.22 13.06 6.26
N ILE A 144 -6.87 12.48 7.42
CA ILE A 144 -6.29 11.13 7.50
C ILE A 144 -7.28 10.11 6.93
N MET A 145 -8.53 10.13 7.40
CA MET A 145 -9.56 9.19 6.93
C MET A 145 -9.73 9.24 5.40
N ILE A 146 -9.85 10.44 4.83
CA ILE A 146 -9.97 10.62 3.37
C ILE A 146 -8.73 10.09 2.65
N SER A 147 -7.54 10.37 3.18
CA SER A 147 -6.27 9.92 2.56
C SER A 147 -6.13 8.40 2.60
N GLU A 148 -6.43 7.75 3.73
CA GLU A 148 -6.37 6.29 3.90
C GLU A 148 -7.33 5.59 2.92
N ILE A 149 -8.55 6.12 2.76
CA ILE A 149 -9.53 5.61 1.77
C ILE A 149 -8.99 5.76 0.35
N LEU A 150 -8.54 6.96 0.00
CA LEU A 150 -8.07 7.26 -1.35
C LEU A 150 -6.86 6.39 -1.72
N PHE A 151 -5.88 6.27 -0.83
CA PHE A 151 -4.68 5.48 -1.08
C PHE A 151 -4.99 4.00 -1.19
N SER A 152 -5.94 3.50 -0.39
CA SER A 152 -6.43 2.12 -0.50
C SER A 152 -7.05 1.86 -1.87
N VAL A 153 -7.88 2.77 -2.37
CA VAL A 153 -8.49 2.68 -3.71
C VAL A 153 -7.43 2.77 -4.81
N MET A 154 -6.50 3.72 -4.71
CA MET A 154 -5.39 3.85 -5.66
C MET A 154 -4.57 2.55 -5.71
N TRP A 155 -4.20 2.00 -4.55
CA TRP A 155 -3.40 0.78 -4.45
C TRP A 155 -4.14 -0.44 -5.03
N PHE A 156 -5.43 -0.56 -4.71
CA PHE A 156 -6.28 -1.63 -5.24
C PHE A 156 -6.39 -1.57 -6.77
N LEU A 157 -6.63 -0.37 -7.32
CA LEU A 157 -6.73 -0.17 -8.77
C LEU A 157 -5.41 -0.43 -9.48
N LEU A 158 -4.26 -0.10 -8.86
CA LEU A 158 -2.94 -0.44 -9.38
C LEU A 158 -2.79 -1.97 -9.53
N GLY A 159 -3.20 -2.74 -8.51
CA GLY A 159 -3.20 -4.20 -8.57
C GLY A 159 -4.12 -4.75 -9.67
N CYS A 160 -5.34 -4.21 -9.79
CA CYS A 160 -6.30 -4.59 -10.82
C CYS A 160 -5.75 -4.32 -12.23
N GLY A 161 -5.19 -3.13 -12.47
CA GLY A 161 -4.60 -2.77 -13.75
C GLY A 161 -3.45 -3.69 -14.16
N PHE A 162 -2.56 -4.00 -13.22
CA PHE A 162 -1.45 -4.94 -13.47
C PHE A 162 -1.93 -6.34 -13.82
N ARG A 163 -2.91 -6.87 -13.07
CA ARG A 163 -3.51 -8.18 -13.35
C ARG A 163 -4.20 -8.20 -14.70
N ALA A 164 -5.06 -7.22 -14.95
CA ALA A 164 -5.81 -7.11 -16.19
C ALA A 164 -4.87 -7.13 -17.40
N PHE A 165 -3.76 -6.39 -17.31
CA PHE A 165 -2.69 -6.40 -18.31
C PHE A 165 -2.01 -7.78 -18.44
N CYS A 166 -1.64 -8.42 -17.33
CA CYS A 166 -1.04 -9.76 -17.38
C CYS A 166 -1.94 -10.78 -18.09
N GLN A 167 -3.25 -10.63 -17.94
CA GLN A 167 -4.25 -11.53 -18.55
C GLN A 167 -4.60 -11.12 -19.98
N SER A 168 -4.67 -9.83 -20.33
CA SER A 168 -5.13 -9.39 -21.65
C SER A 168 -4.06 -9.50 -22.75
N VAL A 169 -2.77 -9.43 -22.39
CA VAL A 169 -1.68 -9.45 -23.39
C VAL A 169 -1.21 -10.88 -23.65
N GLY A 170 -1.79 -11.51 -24.67
CA GLY A 170 -1.42 -12.86 -25.15
C GLY A 170 -0.42 -12.90 -26.30
N THR A 171 0.27 -11.80 -26.62
CA THR A 171 1.07 -11.70 -27.85
C THR A 171 2.46 -12.32 -27.76
N ILE A 172 3.05 -12.40 -26.56
CA ILE A 172 4.36 -13.02 -26.36
C ILE A 172 4.16 -14.36 -25.65
N PRO A 173 4.43 -15.50 -26.32
CA PRO A 173 4.30 -16.80 -25.69
C PRO A 173 5.30 -16.92 -24.53
N PHE A 174 4.85 -17.46 -23.41
CA PHE A 174 5.75 -17.79 -22.32
C PHE A 174 6.62 -18.99 -22.72
N PRO A 175 7.92 -19.03 -22.37
CA PRO A 175 8.80 -20.11 -22.77
C PRO A 175 8.24 -21.50 -22.43
N GLU A 176 8.09 -22.35 -23.46
CA GLU A 176 7.55 -23.72 -23.30
C GLU A 176 8.45 -24.61 -22.44
N ALA A 177 9.75 -24.32 -22.43
CA ALA A 177 10.75 -25.01 -21.61
C ALA A 177 10.48 -24.88 -20.10
N ILE A 178 9.67 -23.93 -19.66
CA ILE A 178 9.33 -23.72 -18.24
C ILE A 178 7.96 -24.34 -17.96
N PRO A 179 7.88 -25.43 -17.18
CA PRO A 179 6.62 -26.07 -16.82
C PRO A 179 5.65 -25.11 -16.09
N ASP A 180 4.35 -25.29 -16.30
CA ASP A 180 3.29 -24.48 -15.66
C ASP A 180 3.45 -24.49 -14.13
N VAL A 181 3.54 -25.69 -13.54
CA VAL A 181 3.72 -25.89 -12.09
C VAL A 181 4.96 -25.16 -11.57
N ALA A 182 6.08 -25.22 -12.29
CA ALA A 182 7.31 -24.54 -11.87
C ALA A 182 7.14 -23.01 -11.86
N SER A 183 6.55 -22.44 -12.92
CA SER A 183 6.28 -21.00 -12.98
C SER A 183 5.29 -20.53 -11.90
N THR A 184 4.25 -21.33 -11.62
CA THR A 184 3.26 -21.04 -10.58
C THR A 184 3.88 -21.08 -9.20
N LEU A 185 4.62 -22.14 -8.86
CA LEU A 185 5.27 -22.26 -7.54
C LEU A 185 6.28 -21.14 -7.32
N PHE A 186 7.12 -20.85 -8.32
CA PHE A 186 8.09 -19.77 -8.23
C PHE A 186 7.41 -18.41 -8.10
N GLY A 187 6.32 -18.18 -8.86
CA GLY A 187 5.51 -16.97 -8.72
C GLY A 187 4.91 -16.80 -7.33
N VAL A 188 4.35 -17.86 -6.74
CA VAL A 188 3.83 -17.86 -5.36
C VAL A 188 4.93 -17.56 -4.35
N ILE A 189 6.09 -18.20 -4.47
CA ILE A 189 7.24 -17.95 -3.57
C ILE A 189 7.64 -16.47 -3.62
N LEU A 190 7.71 -15.86 -4.81
CA LEU A 190 8.04 -14.44 -4.94
C LEU A 190 6.96 -13.53 -4.33
N VAL A 191 5.68 -13.87 -4.48
CA VAL A 191 4.58 -13.16 -3.82
C VAL A 191 4.74 -13.21 -2.30
N LEU A 192 4.96 -14.40 -1.73
CA LEU A 192 5.17 -14.56 -0.28
C LEU A 192 6.41 -13.82 0.20
N THR A 193 7.48 -13.85 -0.59
CA THR A 193 8.74 -13.14 -0.28
C THR A 193 8.53 -11.64 -0.24
N GLY A 194 7.87 -11.05 -1.25
CA GLY A 194 7.60 -9.61 -1.26
C GLY A 194 6.74 -9.17 -0.08
N PHE A 195 5.72 -9.96 0.25
CA PHE A 195 4.91 -9.70 1.44
C PHE A 195 5.70 -9.82 2.75
N PHE A 196 6.53 -10.85 2.88
CA PHE A 196 7.42 -11.01 4.04
C PHE A 196 8.30 -9.78 4.26
N PHE A 197 8.97 -9.28 3.22
CA PHE A 197 9.80 -8.08 3.33
C PHE A 197 9.00 -6.82 3.69
N LYS A 198 7.77 -6.69 3.18
CA LYS A 198 6.87 -5.58 3.57
C LYS A 198 6.45 -5.67 5.03
N GLY A 199 6.07 -6.85 5.49
CA GLY A 199 5.71 -7.10 6.89
C GLY A 199 6.89 -6.81 7.82
N TRP A 200 8.07 -7.34 7.51
CA TRP A 200 9.28 -7.08 8.28
C TRP A 200 9.62 -5.58 8.31
N ALA A 201 9.62 -4.90 7.17
CA ALA A 201 9.88 -3.47 7.13
C ALA A 201 8.86 -2.65 7.96
N CYS A 202 7.59 -3.07 7.96
CA CYS A 202 6.54 -2.47 8.78
C CYS A 202 6.81 -2.66 10.28
N THR A 203 7.29 -3.83 10.71
CA THR A 203 7.66 -4.05 12.12
C THR A 203 8.85 -3.19 12.57
N LEU A 204 9.71 -2.75 11.65
CA LEU A 204 10.88 -1.93 11.97
C LEU A 204 10.59 -0.43 11.95
N THR A 205 9.79 0.05 10.99
CA THR A 205 9.48 1.49 10.83
C THR A 205 8.16 1.91 11.48
N GLY A 206 7.32 0.94 11.83
CA GLY A 206 5.99 1.15 12.38
C GLY A 206 4.92 1.44 11.32
N TYR A 207 3.67 1.13 11.65
CA TYR A 207 2.51 1.29 10.76
C TYR A 207 2.31 2.74 10.28
N ASN A 208 2.67 3.73 11.10
CA ASN A 208 2.51 5.14 10.72
C ASN A 208 3.33 5.50 9.49
N SER A 209 4.58 5.07 9.43
CA SER A 209 5.46 5.35 8.29
C SER A 209 5.10 4.48 7.08
N TYR A 210 4.72 3.22 7.31
CA TYR A 210 4.27 2.34 6.22
C TYR A 210 3.02 2.88 5.49
N PHE A 211 2.10 3.54 6.20
CA PHE A 211 0.90 4.19 5.62
C PHE A 211 1.08 5.67 5.30
N LEU A 212 2.33 6.16 5.22
CA LEU A 212 2.64 7.54 4.88
C LEU A 212 1.98 8.57 5.82
N ARG A 213 1.59 8.18 7.03
CA ARG A 213 0.86 9.04 7.98
C ARG A 213 1.76 10.16 8.49
N ASP A 214 3.02 9.85 8.76
CA ASP A 214 4.05 10.84 9.07
C ASP A 214 4.16 11.89 7.98
N MET A 215 4.16 11.48 6.71
CA MET A 215 4.19 12.38 5.56
C MET A 215 2.89 13.16 5.37
N LEU A 216 1.73 12.55 5.65
CA LEU A 216 0.42 13.22 5.64
C LEU A 216 0.31 14.31 6.71
N LEU A 217 0.95 14.10 7.87
CA LEU A 217 0.85 15.01 9.02
C LEU A 217 2.06 15.92 9.20
N ASP A 218 3.14 15.70 8.45
CA ASP A 218 4.44 16.33 8.64
C ASP A 218 4.95 16.15 10.08
N THR A 219 4.73 14.96 10.65
CA THR A 219 5.14 14.63 12.02
C THR A 219 6.09 13.44 12.02
N PRO A 220 7.30 13.57 12.61
CA PRO A 220 8.21 12.45 12.70
C PRO A 220 7.61 11.32 13.54
N ASN A 221 7.86 10.09 13.14
CA ASN A 221 7.53 8.89 13.89
C ASN A 221 8.68 8.55 14.87
N SER A 222 8.36 8.19 16.11
CA SER A 222 9.33 7.81 17.13
C SER A 222 10.10 6.53 16.81
N HIS A 223 9.58 5.71 15.89
CA HIS A 223 10.11 4.39 15.54
C HIS A 223 10.84 4.35 14.18
N PHE A 224 11.39 5.46 13.69
CA PHE A 224 12.23 5.39 12.49
C PHE A 224 13.59 4.76 12.86
N VAL A 225 13.67 3.43 12.79
CA VAL A 225 14.87 2.68 13.17
C VAL A 225 15.73 2.37 11.94
N GLU A 226 16.91 2.99 11.86
CA GLU A 226 17.99 2.64 10.91
C GLU A 226 18.73 1.36 11.36
N SER A 227 18.02 0.29 11.69
CA SER A 227 18.62 -0.96 12.16
C SER A 227 18.19 -2.18 11.36
N SER A 228 18.99 -3.26 11.47
CA SER A 228 18.78 -4.55 10.82
C SER A 228 18.66 -4.46 9.29
N LEU A 229 17.45 -4.66 8.74
CA LEU A 229 17.20 -4.80 7.30
C LEU A 229 17.58 -3.54 6.51
N TYR A 230 17.35 -2.36 7.11
CA TYR A 230 17.65 -1.06 6.51
C TYR A 230 19.16 -0.78 6.39
N LYS A 231 20.03 -1.60 7.02
CA LYS A 231 21.49 -1.52 6.82
C LYS A 231 21.95 -2.09 5.48
N TYR A 232 21.17 -3.01 4.91
CA TYR A 232 21.55 -3.75 3.71
C TYR A 232 20.73 -3.34 2.48
N ILE A 233 19.49 -2.91 2.68
CA ILE A 233 18.57 -2.57 1.60
C ILE A 233 17.95 -1.21 1.89
N HIS A 234 18.26 -0.23 1.04
CA HIS A 234 17.56 1.05 1.04
C HIS A 234 16.13 0.81 0.53
N HIS A 235 15.14 1.10 1.36
CA HIS A 235 13.71 0.89 1.09
C HIS A 235 13.29 -0.57 0.81
N PRO A 236 13.35 -1.46 1.81
CA PRO A 236 13.00 -2.88 1.65
C PRO A 236 11.55 -3.10 1.20
N THR A 237 10.63 -2.20 1.54
CA THR A 237 9.22 -2.23 1.07
C THR A 237 9.09 -2.04 -0.44
N TYR A 238 9.92 -1.17 -1.01
CA TYR A 238 9.85 -0.73 -2.39
C TYR A 238 10.77 -1.50 -3.31
N THR A 239 11.76 -2.22 -2.78
CA THR A 239 12.68 -3.06 -3.55
C THR A 239 12.31 -4.53 -3.37
N ALA A 240 12.81 -5.18 -2.33
CA ALA A 240 12.52 -6.59 -2.04
C ALA A 240 11.02 -6.86 -1.90
N GLY A 241 10.25 -5.91 -1.37
CA GLY A 241 8.79 -6.00 -1.29
C GLY A 241 8.07 -5.98 -2.63
N TYR A 242 8.66 -5.41 -3.68
CA TYR A 242 8.04 -5.31 -5.00
C TYR A 242 8.17 -6.57 -5.84
N VAL A 243 9.05 -7.51 -5.47
CA VAL A 243 9.21 -8.81 -6.19
C VAL A 243 7.91 -9.61 -6.23
N GLN A 244 6.95 -9.31 -5.35
CA GLN A 244 5.60 -9.86 -5.41
C GLN A 244 4.92 -9.62 -6.77
N THR A 245 5.15 -8.46 -7.38
CA THR A 245 4.55 -8.06 -8.66
C THR A 245 5.11 -8.91 -9.81
N LEU A 246 6.42 -9.20 -9.77
CA LEU A 246 7.04 -10.16 -10.68
C LEU A 246 6.46 -11.57 -10.46
N GLY A 247 6.24 -11.96 -9.20
CA GLY A 247 5.58 -13.21 -8.86
C GLY A 247 4.17 -13.34 -9.46
N VAL A 248 3.40 -12.25 -9.46
CA VAL A 248 2.08 -12.19 -10.12
C VAL A 248 2.21 -12.39 -11.63
N ALA A 249 3.16 -11.74 -12.29
CA ALA A 249 3.37 -11.91 -13.73
C ALA A 249 3.74 -13.36 -14.10
N LEU A 250 4.63 -13.98 -13.33
CA LEU A 250 5.04 -15.38 -13.52
C LEU A 250 3.89 -16.37 -13.30
N PHE A 251 3.07 -16.10 -12.29
CA PHE A 251 1.87 -16.89 -12.02
C PHE A 251 0.86 -16.85 -13.18
N TYR A 252 0.71 -15.70 -13.85
CA TYR A 252 -0.07 -15.59 -15.10
C TYR A 252 0.70 -16.01 -16.34
N ARG A 253 1.98 -16.40 -16.21
CA ARG A 253 2.87 -16.70 -17.33
C ARG A 253 2.88 -15.58 -18.37
N SER A 254 2.95 -14.33 -17.88
CA SER A 254 2.89 -13.14 -18.72
C SER A 254 4.29 -12.52 -18.88
N VAL A 255 4.94 -12.74 -20.02
CA VAL A 255 6.20 -12.06 -20.36
C VAL A 255 6.04 -10.53 -20.38
N PRO A 256 4.98 -9.97 -21.00
CA PRO A 256 4.71 -8.54 -20.91
C PRO A 256 4.55 -8.06 -19.46
N GLY A 257 3.88 -8.84 -18.61
CA GLY A 257 3.77 -8.57 -17.18
C GLY A 257 5.13 -8.52 -16.47
N CYS A 258 6.05 -9.43 -16.80
CA CYS A 258 7.42 -9.41 -16.28
C CYS A 258 8.18 -8.15 -16.72
N ILE A 259 7.93 -7.64 -17.92
CA ILE A 259 8.50 -6.38 -18.39
C ILE A 259 7.87 -5.19 -17.64
N ALA A 260 6.54 -5.17 -17.52
CA ALA A 260 5.79 -4.12 -16.82
C ALA A 260 6.18 -3.99 -15.34
N TYR A 261 6.60 -5.09 -14.70
CA TYR A 261 7.18 -5.07 -13.35
C TYR A 261 8.33 -4.07 -13.23
N PHE A 262 9.23 -3.98 -14.20
CA PHE A 262 10.33 -3.01 -14.15
C PHE A 262 9.83 -1.56 -14.23
N GLY A 263 8.77 -1.31 -14.99
CA GLY A 263 8.10 0.01 -15.03
C GLY A 263 7.47 0.37 -13.69
N TYR A 264 6.85 -0.59 -13.00
CA TYR A 264 6.31 -0.41 -11.66
C TYR A 264 7.41 -0.15 -10.63
N GLN A 265 8.49 -0.93 -10.69
CA GLN A 265 9.67 -0.76 -9.84
C GLN A 265 10.30 0.62 -10.04
N ALA A 266 10.44 1.07 -11.28
CA ALA A 266 10.94 2.41 -11.58
C ALA A 266 10.01 3.50 -11.04
N SER A 267 8.70 3.33 -11.20
CA SER A 267 7.69 4.31 -10.76
C SER A 267 7.70 4.52 -9.25
N ILE A 268 7.79 3.45 -8.46
CA ILE A 268 7.88 3.58 -7.00
C ILE A 268 9.21 4.21 -6.58
N LEU A 269 10.33 3.88 -7.24
CA LEU A 269 11.63 4.49 -6.94
C LEU A 269 11.66 5.98 -7.29
N LEU A 270 10.97 6.39 -8.37
CA LEU A 270 10.80 7.81 -8.71
C LEU A 270 9.96 8.53 -7.66
N PHE A 271 8.86 7.93 -7.19
CA PHE A 271 8.09 8.48 -6.07
C PHE A 271 8.96 8.66 -4.82
N VAL A 272 9.75 7.65 -4.48
CA VAL A 272 10.68 7.72 -3.35
C VAL A 272 11.67 8.86 -3.53
N HIS A 273 12.30 8.95 -4.70
CA HIS A 273 13.31 9.97 -4.95
C HIS A 273 12.76 11.40 -4.92
N PHE A 274 11.59 11.64 -5.53
CA PHE A 274 11.04 12.99 -5.69
C PHE A 274 10.11 13.45 -4.57
N VAL A 275 9.49 12.52 -3.83
CA VAL A 275 8.46 12.85 -2.84
C VAL A 275 8.88 12.41 -1.44
N GLU A 276 9.19 11.13 -1.27
CA GLU A 276 9.47 10.57 0.07
C GLU A 276 10.84 10.99 0.60
N GLY A 277 11.89 10.95 -0.22
CA GLY A 277 13.26 11.31 0.13
C GLY A 277 13.36 12.75 0.66
N PRO A 278 12.88 13.77 -0.08
CA PRO A 278 12.87 15.15 0.39
C PRO A 278 12.04 15.34 1.68
N PHE A 279 10.98 14.54 1.88
CA PHE A 279 10.24 14.53 3.13
C PHE A 279 11.07 13.95 4.28
N ILE A 280 11.78 12.84 4.05
CA ILE A 280 12.62 12.18 5.05
C ILE A 280 13.74 13.12 5.50
N GLU A 281 14.46 13.73 4.56
CA GLU A 281 15.54 14.68 4.86
C GLU A 281 15.05 15.85 5.73
N ARG A 282 13.95 16.49 5.32
CA ARG A 282 13.36 17.62 6.06
C ARG A 282 12.88 17.25 7.45
N THR A 283 12.31 16.06 7.62
CA THR A 283 11.54 15.71 8.84
C THR A 283 12.38 14.94 9.85
N TYR A 284 13.26 14.06 9.38
CA TYR A 284 14.02 13.16 10.23
C TYR A 284 15.51 13.51 10.32
N MET A 285 16.11 14.14 9.29
CA MET A 285 17.51 14.55 9.35
C MET A 285 17.68 15.93 9.97
N ALA A 286 16.83 16.90 9.61
CA ALA A 286 16.85 18.22 10.24
C ALA A 286 16.50 18.19 11.75
N ALA A 287 15.71 17.21 12.19
CA ALA A 287 15.41 17.01 13.61
C ALA A 287 16.56 16.36 14.40
N LYS A 288 17.59 15.84 13.71
CA LYS A 288 18.74 15.14 14.31
C LYS A 288 19.92 16.08 14.60
N GLU A 289 19.91 17.32 14.11
CA GLU A 289 20.90 18.34 14.47
C GLU A 289 20.46 19.00 15.80
N PRO A 290 21.15 18.75 16.93
CA PRO A 290 20.99 19.57 18.11
C PRO A 290 21.61 20.93 17.80
N SER A 291 20.92 22.01 18.17
CA SER A 291 21.51 23.35 18.26
C SER A 291 22.86 23.28 18.97
N ALA A 292 23.93 23.60 18.26
CA ALA A 292 25.29 23.70 18.77
C ALA A 292 25.50 24.88 19.76
N ASP A 293 24.44 25.30 20.46
CA ASP A 293 24.39 26.50 21.31
C ASP A 293 24.06 26.19 22.79
N GLU A 294 24.02 24.91 23.19
CA GLU A 294 24.01 24.50 24.62
C GLU A 294 25.38 23.95 25.08
N GLU A 295 26.48 24.61 24.71
CA GLU A 295 27.68 24.61 25.55
C GLU A 295 27.72 25.92 26.33
N SER A 296 26.98 25.98 27.44
CA SER A 296 27.25 26.96 28.48
C SER A 296 28.39 26.43 29.37
N PRO A 297 29.43 27.23 29.67
CA PRO A 297 30.60 26.74 30.38
C PRO A 297 30.22 26.49 31.84
N VAL A 298 30.36 25.23 32.27
CA VAL A 298 30.34 24.89 33.69
C VAL A 298 31.55 25.59 34.34
N SER A 299 31.27 26.67 35.05
CA SER A 299 32.19 27.33 35.96
C SER A 299 32.62 26.35 37.05
N THR A 300 33.86 25.90 36.99
CA THR A 300 34.58 25.30 38.11
C THR A 300 34.71 26.31 39.23
N GLU A 301 33.79 26.29 40.19
CA GLU A 301 34.05 26.79 41.54
C GLU A 301 34.67 25.66 42.38
N SER A 302 35.92 25.89 42.79
CA SER A 302 36.57 25.17 43.88
C SER A 302 35.77 25.31 45.19
N PRO A 303 35.92 24.33 46.10
CA PRO A 303 36.29 24.76 47.44
C PRO A 303 37.47 23.97 48.00
N GLU A 304 38.37 24.74 48.58
CA GLU A 304 39.51 24.37 49.39
C GLU A 304 39.11 24.30 50.88
N SER A 305 39.87 23.50 51.65
CA SER A 305 39.96 23.36 53.12
C SER A 305 39.17 22.21 53.78
N THR A 306 39.82 21.12 54.22
CA THR A 306 40.70 20.88 55.42
C THR A 306 39.89 20.70 56.72
N SER A 307 39.67 19.46 57.17
CA SER A 307 40.12 18.84 58.46
C SER A 307 38.88 18.29 59.21
N ALA A 308 38.87 17.28 60.09
CA ALA A 308 39.81 16.29 60.60
C ALA A 308 38.95 15.11 61.15
N GLU A 309 39.61 13.99 61.44
CA GLU A 309 39.13 12.79 62.14
C GLU A 309 38.37 13.08 63.45
N GLU A 310 37.37 12.26 63.82
CA GLU A 310 37.43 11.31 64.95
C GLU A 310 36.09 10.60 65.24
N GLU A 311 36.21 9.31 65.58
CA GLU A 311 35.41 8.47 66.49
C GLU A 311 33.92 8.12 66.25
N SER A 312 33.70 6.82 65.98
CA SER A 312 32.59 5.98 66.49
C SER A 312 32.61 5.90 68.04
N PRO A 313 31.56 5.44 68.77
CA PRO A 313 30.56 4.43 68.37
C PRO A 313 29.11 4.59 68.90
N GLU A 314 28.26 3.63 68.52
CA GLU A 314 27.34 2.89 69.42
C GLU A 314 25.80 3.04 69.24
N LEU A 315 25.19 1.87 68.93
CA LEU A 315 23.84 1.33 69.16
C LEU A 315 22.58 2.22 69.09
N THR A 316 21.58 1.79 68.31
CA THR A 316 20.48 0.93 68.82
C THR A 316 19.55 0.44 67.69
N ASP A 317 19.17 -0.83 67.81
CA ASP A 317 18.09 -1.51 67.10
C ASP A 317 16.74 -0.82 67.31
N VAL A 318 15.81 -0.95 66.34
CA VAL A 318 14.43 -1.47 66.52
C VAL A 318 13.82 -1.75 65.14
N GLU A 319 13.61 -3.03 64.82
CA GLU A 319 12.56 -3.52 63.92
C GLU A 319 11.19 -3.40 64.62
N VAL A 320 10.17 -2.87 63.93
CA VAL A 320 8.87 -3.49 63.61
C VAL A 320 8.22 -2.69 62.48
#